data_AF-A0A1C5IEP4-F1
#
_entry.id   AF-A0A1C5IEP4-F1
#
_cell.length_a   1.000
_cell.length_b   1.000
_cell.length_c   1.000
_cell.angle_alpha   90.00
_cell.angle_beta   90.00
_cell.angle_gamma   90.00
#
_symmetry.space_group_name_H-M   'P 1'
#
loop_
_entity.id
_entity.type
_entity.pdbx_description
1 polymer ?
#
loop_
_entity_poly.entity_id
_entity_poly.type
_entity_poly.pdbx_seq_one_letter_code
_entity_poly.pdbx_strand_id
1 'polypeptide(L)'
;MTNVSRRGILASVAAGLMAASLGVAATPGAATAASGQSIRLCALRPLAYPADSYRASADAIDPTGRYIAGSGLRTTGGVNQPLLLVWDGGRLTTIESSIADTVVDVNSSGVVVGNGWENSIGRPWRYHAGRVEFLPVVPSYGIWVTGINGAGDIVGYGTSATTNESFPLRWPAARPGTVEVLDAPTTGQTDGITEDGTIVGTAGSFTEPTGWLRAPAGEVRELTVPGAQSARVLGASGRYAFGWVNLGGPNTVKVRWDLTSGASAGLDPRFEWLTDVNRHGVVVGGNRISRGASSVVLTGGVSVGANAISDNGIVVGFHRGTRVSPVRWTGC
;
A
#
# COMPACT_ATOMS: atom_id res chain seq x y z
N MET A 1 29.79 39.32 -3.79
CA MET A 1 28.44 39.23 -3.17
C MET A 1 28.31 37.81 -2.61
N THR A 2 28.99 37.34 -1.56
CA THR A 2 29.23 37.87 -0.20
C THR A 2 27.96 38.38 0.48
N ASN A 3 27.15 37.44 0.98
CA ASN A 3 26.49 37.61 2.26
C ASN A 3 26.68 36.37 3.12
N VAL A 4 27.51 36.57 4.13
CA VAL A 4 27.67 35.79 5.34
C VAL A 4 26.48 36.10 6.23
N SER A 5 25.83 35.09 6.80
CA SER A 5 25.19 35.26 8.10
C SER A 5 25.52 34.06 8.99
N ARG A 6 26.22 34.37 10.09
CA ARG A 6 26.61 33.48 11.18
C ARG A 6 25.66 33.72 12.37
N ARG A 7 25.64 32.71 13.25
CA ARG A 7 25.23 32.66 14.68
C ARG A 7 23.79 32.20 14.90
N GLY A 8 23.49 31.36 15.88
CA GLY A 8 24.21 31.12 17.13
C GLY A 8 24.18 29.67 17.63
N ILE A 9 25.27 29.34 18.30
CA ILE A 9 25.46 28.19 19.18
C ILE A 9 24.72 28.47 20.49
N LEU A 10 23.96 27.50 21.00
CA LEU A 10 23.78 27.30 22.44
C LEU A 10 24.01 25.82 22.75
N ALA A 11 25.21 25.52 23.22
CA ALA A 11 25.53 24.29 23.92
C ALA A 11 24.89 24.37 25.32
N SER A 12 24.05 23.38 25.64
CA SER A 12 23.60 23.16 27.01
C SER A 12 24.39 21.99 27.58
N VAL A 13 25.28 22.29 28.52
CA VAL A 13 25.94 21.30 29.39
C VAL A 13 24.93 20.95 30.48
N ALA A 14 24.44 19.71 30.48
CA ALA A 14 23.71 19.15 31.62
C ALA A 14 24.67 18.25 32.41
N ALA A 15 25.25 18.82 33.46
CA ALA A 15 25.86 18.05 34.54
C ALA A 15 24.74 17.58 35.47
N GLY A 16 24.70 16.28 35.77
CA GLY A 16 23.74 15.68 36.69
C GLY A 16 24.29 14.39 37.28
N LEU A 17 25.18 14.52 38.27
CA LEU A 17 25.42 13.50 39.28
C LEU A 17 24.31 13.60 40.34
N MET A 18 23.71 12.46 40.70
CA MET A 18 23.53 11.99 42.09
C MET A 18 22.64 10.75 42.07
N ALA A 19 23.27 9.62 42.39
CA ALA A 19 22.60 8.38 42.74
C ALA A 19 21.84 8.57 44.06
N ALA A 20 20.53 8.34 44.04
CA ALA A 20 19.72 8.11 45.22
C ALA A 20 19.10 6.71 45.09
N SER A 21 19.74 5.73 45.71
CA SER A 21 19.23 4.39 45.92
C SER A 21 18.13 4.42 47.00
N LEU A 22 16.89 4.60 46.58
CA LEU A 22 15.73 4.32 47.43
C LEU A 22 15.39 2.83 47.32
N GLY A 23 15.63 2.11 48.41
CA GLY A 23 15.17 0.75 48.61
C GLY A 23 13.64 0.71 48.60
N VAL A 24 13.07 0.19 47.51
CA VAL A 24 11.65 -0.14 47.44
C VAL A 24 11.47 -1.52 48.06
N ALA A 25 10.78 -1.58 49.20
CA ALA A 25 10.31 -2.81 49.78
C ALA A 25 9.43 -3.54 48.75
N ALA A 26 9.88 -4.72 48.32
CA ALA A 26 9.11 -5.58 47.44
C ALA A 26 7.90 -6.14 48.20
N THR A 27 6.75 -5.47 48.08
CA THR A 27 5.47 -6.15 48.31
C THR A 27 5.33 -7.30 47.31
N PRO A 28 4.97 -8.51 47.74
CA PRO A 28 4.64 -9.60 46.82
C PRO A 28 3.42 -9.18 46.00
N GLY A 29 3.67 -8.65 44.81
CA GLY A 29 2.62 -8.32 43.85
C GLY A 29 1.94 -9.62 43.46
N ALA A 30 0.66 -9.73 43.79
CA ALA A 30 -0.19 -10.79 43.26
C ALA A 30 -0.03 -10.79 41.73
N ALA A 31 0.47 -11.88 41.18
CA ALA A 31 0.54 -12.08 39.74
C ALA A 31 -0.91 -12.09 39.21
N THR A 32 -1.40 -10.92 38.81
CA THR A 32 -2.59 -10.82 37.97
C THR A 32 -2.24 -11.53 36.68
N ALA A 33 -2.68 -12.79 36.57
CA ALA A 33 -2.68 -13.52 35.33
C ALA A 33 -3.30 -12.60 34.27
N ALA A 34 -2.49 -12.15 33.32
CA ALA A 34 -2.98 -11.40 32.19
C ALA A 34 -4.10 -12.23 31.58
N SER A 35 -5.33 -11.71 31.62
CA SER A 35 -6.50 -12.37 31.05
C SER A 35 -6.12 -12.77 29.64
N GLY A 36 -5.93 -14.07 29.41
CA GLY A 36 -5.44 -14.59 28.14
C GLY A 36 -6.39 -14.09 27.06
N GLN A 37 -5.92 -13.16 26.23
CA GLN A 37 -6.66 -12.76 25.05
C GLN A 37 -6.77 -14.02 24.20
N SER A 38 -7.97 -14.60 24.16
CA SER A 38 -8.24 -15.71 23.26
C SER A 38 -7.88 -15.24 21.86
N ILE A 39 -6.98 -15.98 21.21
CA ILE A 39 -6.59 -15.73 19.83
C ILE A 39 -7.87 -15.83 19.00
N ARG A 40 -8.44 -14.68 18.64
CA ARG A 40 -9.60 -14.64 17.76
C ARG A 40 -9.10 -14.97 16.36
N LEU A 41 -9.56 -16.09 15.83
CA LEU A 41 -9.32 -16.43 14.43
C LEU A 41 -10.10 -15.47 13.55
N CYS A 42 -9.44 -14.89 12.55
CA CYS A 42 -10.04 -14.06 11.52
C CYS A 42 -11.22 -14.81 10.86
N ALA A 43 -12.43 -14.26 10.93
CA ALA A 43 -13.60 -14.88 10.33
C ALA A 43 -13.63 -14.64 8.82
N LEU A 44 -13.50 -15.69 8.02
CA LEU A 44 -13.60 -15.65 6.55
C LEU A 44 -15.08 -15.58 6.12
N ARG A 45 -15.41 -14.64 5.22
CA ARG A 45 -16.75 -14.50 4.63
C ARG A 45 -16.65 -14.28 3.12
N PRO A 46 -17.47 -14.97 2.30
CA PRO A 46 -17.53 -14.69 0.87
C PRO A 46 -18.15 -13.30 0.61
N LEU A 47 -17.70 -12.65 -0.46
CA LEU A 47 -18.34 -11.46 -1.03
C LEU A 47 -19.25 -11.89 -2.19
N ALA A 48 -20.34 -11.14 -2.42
CA ALA A 48 -21.22 -11.40 -3.56
C ALA A 48 -20.48 -11.09 -4.88
N TYR A 49 -20.70 -11.88 -5.92
CA TYR A 49 -20.18 -11.64 -7.28
C TYR A 49 -21.13 -12.26 -8.32
N PRO A 50 -21.08 -11.86 -9.60
CA PRO A 50 -21.99 -12.38 -10.62
C PRO A 50 -21.85 -13.89 -10.81
N ALA A 51 -22.97 -14.61 -10.85
CA ALA A 51 -22.97 -16.08 -10.91
C ALA A 51 -22.39 -16.65 -12.23
N ASP A 52 -22.41 -15.85 -13.29
CA ASP A 52 -21.83 -16.12 -14.61
C ASP A 52 -20.31 -15.87 -14.66
N SER A 53 -19.71 -15.30 -13.62
CA SER A 53 -18.26 -15.12 -13.54
C SER A 53 -17.55 -16.43 -13.20
N TYR A 54 -16.45 -16.70 -13.91
CA TYR A 54 -15.58 -17.85 -13.62
C TYR A 54 -14.39 -17.48 -12.72
N ARG A 55 -14.09 -16.18 -12.61
CA ARG A 55 -13.08 -15.61 -11.72
C ARG A 55 -13.57 -14.29 -11.15
N ALA A 56 -13.41 -14.07 -9.86
CA ALA A 56 -13.62 -12.78 -9.21
C ALA A 56 -12.68 -12.63 -8.00
N SER A 57 -12.18 -11.42 -7.77
CA SER A 57 -11.26 -11.05 -6.70
C SER A 57 -11.72 -9.75 -6.04
N ALA A 58 -11.38 -9.56 -4.77
CA ALA A 58 -11.45 -8.28 -4.10
C ALA A 58 -10.02 -7.77 -3.94
N ASP A 59 -9.68 -6.67 -4.59
CA ASP A 59 -8.29 -6.25 -4.81
C ASP A 59 -7.92 -5.05 -3.95
N ALA A 60 -8.87 -4.16 -3.65
CA ALA A 60 -8.67 -2.97 -2.83
C ALA A 60 -9.82 -2.77 -1.83
N ILE A 61 -9.53 -2.11 -0.70
CA ILE A 61 -10.51 -1.72 0.32
C ILE A 61 -10.15 -0.35 0.87
N ASP A 62 -11.14 0.52 1.07
CA ASP A 62 -10.88 1.84 1.62
C ASP A 62 -10.54 1.77 3.12
N PRO A 63 -9.92 2.83 3.70
CA PRO A 63 -9.55 2.84 5.11
C PRO A 63 -10.70 2.56 6.08
N THR A 64 -11.94 2.92 5.73
CA THR A 64 -13.13 2.66 6.57
C THR A 64 -13.68 1.24 6.45
N GLY A 65 -13.27 0.50 5.41
CA GLY A 65 -13.76 -0.83 5.09
C GLY A 65 -15.17 -0.88 4.50
N ARG A 66 -15.69 0.27 4.06
CA ARG A 66 -17.03 0.41 3.46
C ARG A 66 -17.02 0.06 1.97
N TYR A 67 -16.05 0.60 1.25
CA TYR A 67 -15.87 0.44 -0.17
C TYR A 67 -14.81 -0.63 -0.42
N ILE A 68 -15.18 -1.63 -1.20
CA ILE A 68 -14.27 -2.65 -1.71
C ILE A 68 -14.35 -2.58 -3.23
N ALA A 69 -13.22 -2.72 -3.91
CA ALA A 69 -13.15 -2.82 -5.35
C ALA A 69 -12.37 -4.06 -5.77
N GLY A 70 -12.69 -4.61 -6.93
CA GLY A 70 -11.92 -5.70 -7.50
C GLY A 70 -12.32 -6.05 -8.92
N SER A 71 -11.64 -7.03 -9.48
CA SER A 71 -11.83 -7.48 -10.86
C SER A 71 -12.59 -8.80 -10.93
N GLY A 72 -13.40 -8.93 -11.98
CA GLY A 72 -14.08 -10.16 -12.38
C GLY A 72 -13.85 -10.51 -13.84
N LEU A 73 -13.97 -11.79 -14.18
CA LEU A 73 -13.99 -12.29 -15.55
C LEU A 73 -15.18 -13.22 -15.73
N ARG A 74 -15.90 -13.00 -16.83
CA ARG A 74 -16.88 -13.94 -17.37
C ARG A 74 -16.59 -14.24 -18.84
N THR A 75 -17.26 -15.25 -19.38
CA THR A 75 -17.15 -15.61 -20.79
C THR A 75 -18.49 -15.38 -21.48
N THR A 76 -18.50 -14.49 -22.48
CA THR A 76 -19.68 -14.19 -23.30
C THR A 76 -19.35 -14.51 -24.75
N GLY A 77 -20.03 -15.48 -25.36
CA GLY A 77 -19.75 -15.87 -26.75
C GLY A 77 -18.32 -16.39 -26.99
N GLY A 78 -17.69 -17.01 -25.98
CA GLY A 78 -16.30 -17.49 -26.06
C GLY A 78 -15.23 -16.43 -25.83
N VAL A 79 -15.61 -15.16 -25.59
CA VAL A 79 -14.69 -14.06 -25.33
C VAL A 79 -14.67 -13.73 -23.84
N ASN A 80 -13.47 -13.50 -23.30
CA ASN A 80 -13.32 -13.00 -21.93
C ASN A 80 -13.81 -11.57 -21.82
N GLN A 81 -14.73 -11.33 -20.90
CA GLN A 81 -15.27 -10.01 -20.61
C GLN A 81 -14.81 -9.58 -19.21
N PRO A 82 -13.99 -8.52 -19.10
CA PRO A 82 -13.60 -7.94 -17.82
C PRO A 82 -14.77 -7.21 -17.15
N LEU A 83 -14.82 -7.35 -15.83
CA LEU A 83 -15.81 -6.72 -14.96
C LEU A 83 -15.09 -5.95 -13.87
N LEU A 84 -15.50 -4.71 -13.65
CA LEU A 84 -15.20 -3.98 -12.42
C LEU A 84 -16.29 -4.31 -11.38
N LEU A 85 -15.87 -4.81 -10.23
CA LEU A 85 -16.72 -5.15 -9.10
C LEU A 85 -16.54 -4.09 -8.02
N VAL A 86 -17.63 -3.43 -7.61
CA VAL A 86 -17.61 -2.41 -6.55
C VAL A 86 -18.63 -2.79 -5.49
N TRP A 87 -18.18 -2.97 -4.25
CA TRP A 87 -19.05 -3.19 -3.10
C TRP A 87 -19.12 -1.92 -2.26
N ASP A 88 -20.32 -1.41 -2.02
CA ASP A 88 -20.60 -0.32 -1.06
C ASP A 88 -21.44 -0.88 0.09
N GLY A 89 -20.86 -1.00 1.28
CA GLY A 89 -21.54 -1.56 2.44
C GLY A 89 -22.00 -3.02 2.22
N GLY A 90 -21.27 -3.76 1.38
CA GLY A 90 -21.60 -5.13 0.99
C GLY A 90 -22.58 -5.26 -0.19
N ARG A 91 -23.13 -4.15 -0.71
CA ARG A 91 -23.96 -4.16 -1.91
C ARG A 91 -23.07 -4.10 -3.16
N LEU A 92 -23.14 -5.14 -3.98
CA LEU A 92 -22.38 -5.25 -5.22
C LEU A 92 -23.00 -4.40 -6.35
N THR A 93 -22.15 -3.64 -7.04
CA THR A 93 -22.38 -3.08 -8.37
C THR A 93 -21.38 -3.72 -9.33
N THR A 94 -21.85 -4.22 -10.46
CA THR A 94 -21.00 -4.77 -11.52
C THR A 94 -21.00 -3.79 -12.69
N ILE A 95 -19.81 -3.40 -13.14
CA ILE A 95 -19.61 -2.51 -14.27
C ILE A 95 -18.87 -3.26 -15.37
N GLU A 96 -19.47 -3.32 -16.55
CA GLU A 96 -18.81 -3.80 -17.76
C GLU A 96 -17.98 -2.65 -18.35
N SER A 97 -16.68 -2.86 -18.48
CA SER A 97 -15.79 -1.85 -19.05
C SER A 97 -14.60 -2.53 -19.70
N SER A 98 -14.40 -2.28 -21.00
CA SER A 98 -13.26 -2.81 -21.75
C SER A 98 -11.91 -2.23 -21.31
N ILE A 99 -11.93 -1.13 -20.56
CA ILE A 99 -10.72 -0.45 -20.10
C ILE A 99 -10.37 -0.77 -18.64
N ALA A 100 -11.31 -1.31 -17.85
CA ALA A 100 -11.09 -1.66 -16.45
C ALA A 100 -10.51 -3.07 -16.32
N ASP A 101 -9.20 -3.20 -16.60
CA ASP A 101 -8.49 -4.49 -16.53
C ASP A 101 -8.14 -4.84 -15.07
N THR A 102 -7.35 -3.98 -14.42
CA THR A 102 -6.87 -4.19 -13.05
C THR A 102 -7.30 -3.07 -12.12
N VAL A 103 -7.86 -3.43 -10.96
CA VAL A 103 -8.08 -2.51 -9.85
C VAL A 103 -6.77 -2.35 -9.08
N VAL A 104 -6.42 -1.11 -8.74
CA VAL A 104 -5.25 -0.80 -7.91
C VAL A 104 -5.69 -0.39 -6.51
N ASP A 105 -6.61 0.57 -6.39
CA ASP A 105 -6.94 1.15 -5.09
C ASP A 105 -8.34 1.80 -5.07
N VAL A 106 -8.89 2.04 -3.88
CA VAL A 106 -10.18 2.71 -3.65
C VAL A 106 -10.13 3.62 -2.42
N ASN A 107 -10.54 4.87 -2.56
CA ASN A 107 -10.56 5.80 -1.44
C ASN A 107 -11.88 5.80 -0.66
N SER A 108 -11.93 6.53 0.46
CA SER A 108 -13.11 6.63 1.33
C SER A 108 -14.33 7.32 0.71
N SER A 109 -14.19 7.89 -0.49
CA SER A 109 -15.30 8.44 -1.28
C SER A 109 -15.83 7.46 -2.32
N GLY A 110 -15.28 6.24 -2.38
CA GLY A 110 -15.65 5.22 -3.36
C GLY A 110 -15.09 5.47 -4.76
N VAL A 111 -14.08 6.34 -4.91
CA VAL A 111 -13.35 6.50 -6.17
C VAL A 111 -12.39 5.34 -6.31
N VAL A 112 -12.53 4.58 -7.38
CA VAL A 112 -11.64 3.44 -7.69
C VAL A 112 -10.66 3.85 -8.76
N VAL A 113 -9.40 3.46 -8.64
CA VAL A 113 -8.37 3.66 -9.66
C VAL A 113 -7.79 2.34 -10.10
N GLY A 114 -7.30 2.30 -11.34
CA GLY A 114 -6.73 1.09 -11.88
C GLY A 114 -5.96 1.30 -13.17
N ASN A 115 -5.42 0.20 -13.68
CA ASN A 115 -4.67 0.18 -14.93
C ASN A 115 -5.42 -0.62 -15.99
N GLY A 116 -5.32 -0.15 -17.23
CA GLY A 116 -5.90 -0.76 -18.42
C GLY A 116 -5.01 -0.56 -19.63
N TRP A 117 -5.56 -0.82 -20.81
CA TRP A 117 -4.81 -0.78 -22.07
C TRP A 117 -5.58 -0.02 -23.14
N GLU A 118 -4.87 0.81 -23.90
CA GLU A 118 -5.38 1.41 -25.14
C GLU A 118 -4.26 1.37 -26.19
N ASN A 119 -4.54 0.77 -27.35
CA ASN A 119 -3.54 0.59 -28.41
C ASN A 119 -2.25 -0.07 -27.91
N SER A 120 -2.37 -1.08 -27.03
CA SER A 120 -1.25 -1.79 -26.39
C SER A 120 -0.35 -0.93 -25.50
N ILE A 121 -0.79 0.27 -25.12
CA ILE A 121 -0.11 1.16 -24.20
C ILE A 121 -0.85 1.13 -22.86
N GLY A 122 -0.10 0.99 -21.76
CA GLY A 122 -0.65 1.05 -20.41
C GLY A 122 -1.29 2.41 -20.15
N ARG A 123 -2.56 2.39 -19.72
CA ARG A 123 -3.38 3.59 -19.51
C ARG A 123 -4.05 3.53 -18.13
N PRO A 124 -3.85 4.53 -17.28
CA PRO A 124 -4.54 4.60 -16.02
C PRO A 124 -5.98 5.06 -16.21
N TRP A 125 -6.89 4.53 -15.39
CA TRP A 125 -8.31 4.89 -15.40
C TRP A 125 -8.79 5.18 -13.98
N ARG A 126 -9.89 5.93 -13.88
CA ARG A 126 -10.66 6.11 -12.64
C ARG A 126 -12.12 5.74 -12.86
N TYR A 127 -12.74 5.18 -11.82
CA TYR A 127 -14.18 5.04 -11.71
C TYR A 127 -14.70 6.01 -10.66
N HIS A 128 -15.63 6.87 -11.07
CA HIS A 128 -16.28 7.83 -10.19
C HIS A 128 -17.69 8.14 -10.72
N ALA A 129 -18.67 8.28 -9.82
CA ALA A 129 -20.05 8.61 -10.18
C ALA A 129 -20.65 7.71 -11.29
N GLY A 130 -20.37 6.40 -11.23
CA GLY A 130 -20.93 5.43 -12.18
C GLY A 130 -20.22 5.36 -13.54
N ARG A 131 -19.11 6.08 -13.73
CA ARG A 131 -18.38 6.13 -15.01
C ARG A 131 -16.94 5.70 -14.83
N VAL A 132 -16.44 4.89 -15.77
CA VAL A 132 -15.02 4.58 -15.92
C VAL A 132 -14.45 5.48 -17.02
N GLU A 133 -13.38 6.21 -16.74
CA GLU A 133 -12.72 7.09 -17.69
C GLU A 133 -11.20 7.02 -17.55
N PHE A 134 -10.48 7.22 -18.66
CA PHE A 134 -9.03 7.33 -18.63
C PHE A 134 -8.60 8.63 -17.93
N LEU A 135 -7.48 8.57 -17.21
CA LEU A 135 -6.83 9.77 -16.69
C LEU A 135 -6.00 10.45 -17.80
N PRO A 136 -5.74 11.76 -17.69
CA PRO A 136 -4.85 12.45 -18.62
C PRO A 136 -3.44 11.84 -18.56
N VAL A 137 -2.76 11.80 -19.71
CA VAL A 137 -1.44 11.20 -19.86
C VAL A 137 -0.45 12.20 -20.42
N VAL A 138 0.83 12.01 -20.10
CA VAL A 138 1.96 12.67 -20.76
C VAL A 138 2.58 11.72 -21.80
N PRO A 139 3.40 12.20 -22.75
CA PRO A 139 4.13 11.32 -23.68
C PRO A 139 4.96 10.28 -22.93
N SER A 140 4.70 8.99 -23.20
CA SER A 140 5.24 7.85 -22.45
C SER A 140 5.07 6.55 -23.24
N TYR A 141 5.88 5.52 -22.93
CA TYR A 141 5.64 4.13 -23.39
C TYR A 141 4.53 3.40 -22.61
N GLY A 142 4.12 3.97 -21.48
CA GLY A 142 3.04 3.44 -20.65
C GLY A 142 2.94 4.23 -19.36
N ILE A 143 1.74 4.33 -18.81
CA ILE A 143 1.51 5.00 -17.54
C ILE A 143 0.68 4.08 -16.66
N TRP A 144 1.08 3.99 -15.39
CA TRP A 144 0.44 3.14 -14.40
C TRP A 144 0.17 3.93 -13.13
N VAL A 145 -1.02 3.76 -12.54
CA VAL A 145 -1.35 4.24 -11.19
C VAL A 145 -0.97 3.20 -10.16
N THR A 146 -0.62 3.68 -8.96
CA THR A 146 -0.18 2.85 -7.83
C THR A 146 -0.92 3.16 -6.53
N GLY A 147 -1.71 4.24 -6.46
CA GLY A 147 -2.59 4.48 -5.31
C GLY A 147 -3.41 5.76 -5.41
N ILE A 148 -4.38 5.90 -4.51
CA ILE A 148 -5.23 7.09 -4.34
C ILE A 148 -5.43 7.39 -2.84
N ASN A 149 -5.35 8.66 -2.42
CA ASN A 149 -5.65 9.04 -1.04
C ASN A 149 -7.12 9.47 -0.83
N GLY A 150 -7.51 9.73 0.42
CA GLY A 150 -8.84 10.23 0.78
C GLY A 150 -9.20 11.59 0.19
N ALA A 151 -8.22 12.44 -0.15
CA ALA A 151 -8.44 13.69 -0.88
C ALA A 151 -8.74 13.46 -2.38
N GLY A 152 -8.50 12.25 -2.90
CA GLY A 152 -8.67 11.87 -4.29
C GLY A 152 -7.44 12.13 -5.17
N ASP A 153 -6.30 12.48 -4.57
CA ASP A 153 -5.04 12.58 -5.30
C ASP A 153 -4.58 11.18 -5.68
N ILE A 154 -4.29 10.99 -6.97
CA ILE A 154 -3.83 9.71 -7.52
C ILE A 154 -2.34 9.83 -7.81
N VAL A 155 -1.58 8.78 -7.54
CA VAL A 155 -0.16 8.69 -7.89
C VAL A 155 0.11 7.50 -8.79
N GLY A 156 1.22 7.59 -9.51
CA GLY A 156 1.65 6.58 -10.44
C GLY A 156 3.02 6.88 -11.03
N TYR A 157 3.35 6.22 -12.12
CA TYR A 157 4.59 6.48 -12.84
C TYR A 157 4.37 6.28 -14.35
N GLY A 158 5.20 6.96 -15.13
CA GLY A 158 5.33 6.74 -16.56
C GLY A 158 6.71 6.22 -16.92
N THR A 159 6.91 5.80 -18.17
CA THR A 159 8.20 5.42 -18.72
C THR A 159 8.54 6.30 -19.92
N SER A 160 9.65 7.02 -19.83
CA SER A 160 10.10 7.98 -20.86
C SER A 160 10.24 7.31 -22.22
N ALA A 161 9.58 7.89 -23.23
CA ALA A 161 9.70 7.41 -24.61
C ALA A 161 11.12 7.59 -25.19
N THR A 162 11.95 8.43 -24.57
CA THR A 162 13.30 8.76 -25.06
C THR A 162 14.39 8.00 -24.31
N THR A 163 14.29 7.93 -22.98
CA THR A 163 15.33 7.33 -22.12
C THR A 163 14.97 5.94 -21.62
N ASN A 164 13.71 5.52 -21.77
CA ASN A 164 13.16 4.30 -21.15
C ASN A 164 13.26 4.28 -19.62
N GLU A 165 13.48 5.44 -19.00
CA GLU A 165 13.54 5.58 -17.54
C GLU A 165 12.14 5.88 -16.99
N SER A 166 11.85 5.36 -15.79
CA SER A 166 10.63 5.69 -15.08
C SER A 166 10.67 7.11 -14.53
N PHE A 167 9.50 7.75 -14.47
CA PHE A 167 9.31 9.03 -13.81
C PHE A 167 8.00 9.05 -13.00
N PRO A 168 8.00 9.68 -11.82
CA PRO A 168 6.85 9.70 -10.92
C PRO A 168 5.80 10.70 -11.39
N LEU A 169 4.53 10.34 -11.21
CA LEU A 169 3.37 11.11 -11.63
C LEU A 169 2.38 11.34 -10.49
N ARG A 170 1.66 12.47 -10.56
CA ARG A 170 0.49 12.77 -9.72
C ARG A 170 -0.66 13.32 -10.57
N TRP A 171 -1.87 12.87 -10.27
CA TRP A 171 -3.12 13.49 -10.73
C TRP A 171 -3.81 14.15 -9.55
N PRO A 172 -3.69 15.48 -9.41
CA PRO A 172 -4.24 16.20 -8.27
C PRO A 172 -5.77 16.31 -8.34
N ALA A 173 -6.47 15.95 -7.27
CA ALA A 173 -7.93 16.03 -7.20
C ALA A 173 -8.45 17.45 -7.41
N ALA A 174 -7.72 18.45 -6.91
CA ALA A 174 -8.06 19.86 -7.01
C ALA A 174 -7.98 20.41 -8.44
N ARG A 175 -7.33 19.71 -9.37
CA ARG A 175 -7.24 20.08 -10.80
C ARG A 175 -7.51 18.86 -11.68
N PRO A 176 -8.78 18.40 -11.77
CA PRO A 176 -9.15 17.30 -12.63
C PRO A 176 -8.71 17.55 -14.08
N GLY A 177 -8.29 16.50 -14.78
CA GLY A 177 -7.81 16.62 -16.16
C GLY A 177 -6.36 17.09 -16.30
N THR A 178 -5.63 17.24 -15.19
CA THR A 178 -4.18 17.50 -15.21
C THR A 178 -3.38 16.31 -14.67
N VAL A 179 -2.13 16.21 -15.10
CA VAL A 179 -1.13 15.27 -14.62
C VAL A 179 0.19 16.01 -14.44
N GLU A 180 0.92 15.70 -13.38
CA GLU A 180 2.16 16.36 -13.00
C GLU A 180 3.29 15.34 -12.92
N VAL A 181 4.43 15.65 -13.53
CA VAL A 181 5.67 14.94 -13.25
C VAL A 181 6.22 15.48 -11.94
N LEU A 182 6.44 14.59 -10.97
CA LEU A 182 6.94 14.99 -9.66
C LEU A 182 8.46 15.18 -9.71
N ASP A 183 8.94 16.19 -8.97
CA ASP A 183 10.35 16.29 -8.61
C ASP A 183 10.68 15.20 -7.59
N ALA A 184 11.39 14.17 -8.04
CA ALA A 184 11.85 13.03 -7.27
C ALA A 184 13.13 12.44 -7.89
N PRO A 185 13.77 11.42 -7.27
CA PRO A 185 15.01 10.85 -7.79
C PRO A 185 14.86 10.36 -9.23
N THR A 186 15.93 10.49 -10.03
CA THR A 186 16.00 9.97 -11.40
C THR A 186 15.63 8.49 -11.40
N THR A 187 14.92 8.03 -12.45
CA THR A 187 14.37 6.66 -12.57
C THR A 187 13.32 6.29 -11.51
N GLY A 188 12.79 7.27 -10.77
CA GLY A 188 11.81 7.04 -9.72
C GLY A 188 10.46 6.54 -10.25
N GLN A 189 9.92 5.52 -9.61
CA GLN A 189 8.53 5.11 -9.68
C GLN A 189 7.83 5.41 -8.35
N THR A 190 6.56 5.79 -8.36
CA THR A 190 5.78 5.87 -7.13
C THR A 190 5.18 4.51 -6.83
N ASP A 191 5.22 4.10 -5.57
CA ASP A 191 4.67 2.82 -5.11
C ASP A 191 3.44 3.03 -4.18
N GLY A 192 3.18 4.26 -3.71
CA GLY A 192 1.97 4.56 -2.93
C GLY A 192 1.88 6.03 -2.46
N ILE A 193 0.71 6.40 -1.96
CA ILE A 193 0.41 7.71 -1.38
C ILE A 193 -0.36 7.54 -0.07
N THR A 194 -0.05 8.35 0.93
CA THR A 194 -0.75 8.34 2.22
C THR A 194 -1.82 9.45 2.28
N GLU A 195 -2.67 9.39 3.30
CA GLU A 195 -3.74 10.37 3.53
C GLU A 195 -3.25 11.82 3.68
N ASP A 196 -2.03 12.04 4.20
CA ASP A 196 -1.49 13.39 4.32
C ASP A 196 -0.85 13.91 3.02
N GLY A 197 -0.80 13.08 1.97
CA GLY A 197 -0.18 13.39 0.69
C GLY A 197 1.31 13.04 0.60
N THR A 198 1.88 12.36 1.62
CA THR A 198 3.23 11.78 1.50
C THR A 198 3.21 10.69 0.46
N ILE A 199 4.12 10.79 -0.53
CA ILE A 199 4.29 9.83 -1.62
C ILE A 199 5.54 9.01 -1.34
N VAL A 200 5.48 7.71 -1.58
CA VAL A 200 6.64 6.81 -1.47
C VAL A 200 6.92 6.16 -2.82
N GLY A 201 8.15 5.69 -2.99
CA GLY A 201 8.54 5.03 -4.21
C GLY A 201 9.89 4.33 -4.13
N THR A 202 10.29 3.82 -5.29
CA THR A 202 11.57 3.17 -5.53
C THR A 202 12.25 3.86 -6.71
N ALA A 203 13.57 3.98 -6.68
CA ALA A 203 14.39 4.50 -7.77
C ALA A 203 15.63 3.61 -7.95
N GLY A 204 16.42 3.86 -8.98
CA GLY A 204 17.64 3.10 -9.25
C GLY A 204 17.43 1.87 -10.11
N SER A 205 18.46 1.03 -10.19
CA SER A 205 18.42 -0.16 -11.04
C SER A 205 17.60 -1.29 -10.40
N PHE A 206 17.21 -2.28 -11.20
CA PHE A 206 16.50 -3.45 -10.69
C PHE A 206 17.32 -4.23 -9.64
N THR A 207 18.66 -4.23 -9.76
CA THR A 207 19.57 -4.94 -8.86
C THR A 207 19.93 -4.12 -7.61
N GLU A 208 19.84 -2.80 -7.70
CA GLU A 208 20.20 -1.86 -6.64
C GLU A 208 19.10 -0.80 -6.47
N PRO A 209 17.88 -1.19 -6.07
CA PRO A 209 16.80 -0.24 -5.82
C PRO A 209 17.08 0.60 -4.57
N THR A 210 16.69 1.86 -4.62
CA THR A 210 16.72 2.80 -3.49
C THR A 210 15.30 3.27 -3.20
N GLY A 211 14.83 3.03 -1.98
CA GLY A 211 13.54 3.54 -1.51
C GLY A 211 13.60 5.04 -1.29
N TRP A 212 12.52 5.73 -1.59
CA TRP A 212 12.41 7.17 -1.34
C TRP A 212 11.01 7.54 -0.88
N LEU A 213 10.91 8.70 -0.27
CA LEU A 213 9.63 9.38 -0.05
C LEU A 213 9.74 10.85 -0.36
N ARG A 214 8.58 11.44 -0.66
CA ARG A 214 8.38 12.85 -0.89
C ARG A 214 7.28 13.35 0.04
N ALA A 215 7.64 14.24 0.95
CA ALA A 215 6.69 14.89 1.82
C ALA A 215 5.72 15.80 1.02
N PRO A 216 4.56 16.16 1.57
CA PRO A 216 3.61 17.06 0.89
C PRO A 216 4.23 18.41 0.51
N ALA A 217 5.17 18.90 1.34
CA ALA A 217 5.94 20.13 1.09
C ALA A 217 6.98 20.01 -0.02
N GLY A 218 7.21 18.80 -0.56
CA GLY A 218 8.13 18.53 -1.66
C GLY A 218 9.51 18.04 -1.26
N GLU A 219 9.83 18.00 0.04
CA GLU A 219 11.09 17.41 0.52
C GLU A 219 11.18 15.93 0.17
N VAL A 220 12.28 15.54 -0.46
CA VAL A 220 12.59 14.15 -0.82
C VAL A 220 13.65 13.60 0.11
N ARG A 221 13.44 12.39 0.62
CA ARG A 221 14.42 11.67 1.43
C ARG A 221 14.43 10.18 1.14
N GLU A 222 15.58 9.56 1.42
CA GLU A 222 15.76 8.12 1.26
C GLU A 222 14.97 7.34 2.32
N LEU A 223 14.42 6.21 1.91
CA LEU A 223 13.85 5.17 2.77
C LEU A 223 14.78 3.96 2.74
N THR A 224 15.54 3.78 3.82
CA THR A 224 16.54 2.71 3.95
C THR A 224 16.56 2.17 5.38
N VAL A 225 17.43 1.20 5.66
CA VAL A 225 17.75 0.74 7.03
C VAL A 225 19.27 0.67 7.21
N PRO A 226 19.80 0.78 8.44
CA PRO A 226 21.25 0.68 8.66
C PRO A 226 21.84 -0.61 8.08
N GLY A 227 22.85 -0.48 7.22
CA GLY A 227 23.55 -1.60 6.58
C GLY A 227 22.86 -2.19 5.34
N ALA A 228 21.74 -1.63 4.89
CA ALA A 228 21.13 -2.06 3.62
C ALA A 228 21.99 -1.64 2.42
N GLN A 229 22.15 -2.57 1.47
CA GLN A 229 22.73 -2.34 0.15
C GLN A 229 21.68 -1.82 -0.84
N SER A 230 20.42 -2.23 -0.66
CA SER A 230 19.29 -1.75 -1.44
C SER A 230 17.98 -1.84 -0.66
N ALA A 231 17.02 -1.01 -1.02
CA ALA A 231 15.70 -0.94 -0.42
C ALA A 231 14.64 -0.75 -1.51
N ARG A 232 13.59 -1.57 -1.47
CA ARG A 232 12.43 -1.46 -2.35
C ARG A 232 11.18 -1.20 -1.54
N VAL A 233 10.45 -0.16 -1.91
CA VAL A 233 9.14 0.16 -1.35
C VAL A 233 8.08 -0.52 -2.20
N LEU A 234 6.99 -0.97 -1.56
CA LEU A 234 5.88 -1.64 -2.23
C LEU A 234 4.54 -0.92 -2.04
N GLY A 235 4.47 0.00 -1.07
CA GLY A 235 3.27 0.80 -0.80
C GLY A 235 3.36 1.54 0.54
N ALA A 236 2.36 2.37 0.80
CA ALA A 236 2.23 3.12 2.05
C ALA A 236 0.77 3.42 2.41
N SER A 237 0.52 3.53 3.71
CA SER A 237 -0.77 3.98 4.26
C SER A 237 -0.57 4.59 5.65
N GLY A 238 -1.35 5.64 5.94
CA GLY A 238 -1.19 6.44 7.15
C GLY A 238 0.26 6.91 7.32
N ARG A 239 0.91 6.51 8.42
CA ARG A 239 2.32 6.85 8.71
C ARG A 239 3.31 5.76 8.35
N TYR A 240 2.88 4.71 7.65
CA TYR A 240 3.72 3.54 7.41
C TYR A 240 3.95 3.31 5.92
N ALA A 241 5.15 2.86 5.59
CA ALA A 241 5.45 2.21 4.32
C ALA A 241 5.93 0.78 4.58
N PHE A 242 5.86 -0.07 3.57
CA PHE A 242 6.35 -1.44 3.65
C PHE A 242 7.09 -1.84 2.38
N GLY A 243 7.92 -2.88 2.52
CA GLY A 243 8.74 -3.35 1.43
C GLY A 243 9.80 -4.33 1.89
N TRP A 244 10.94 -4.32 1.21
CA TRP A 244 12.06 -5.18 1.55
C TRP A 244 13.40 -4.48 1.36
N VAL A 245 14.41 -4.99 2.06
CA VAL A 245 15.79 -4.50 2.01
C VAL A 245 16.73 -5.68 1.79
N ASN A 246 17.80 -5.44 1.04
CA ASN A 246 18.92 -6.38 0.92
C ASN A 246 20.02 -5.93 1.89
N LEU A 247 20.37 -6.78 2.86
CA LEU A 247 21.46 -6.50 3.82
C LEU A 247 22.80 -7.11 3.38
N GLY A 248 22.88 -7.61 2.16
CA GLY A 248 23.99 -8.37 1.61
C GLY A 248 23.82 -9.90 1.72
N GLY A 249 24.53 -10.64 0.87
CA GLY A 249 24.45 -12.10 0.80
C GLY A 249 23.07 -12.59 0.34
N PRO A 250 22.57 -13.73 0.84
CA PRO A 250 21.24 -14.26 0.48
C PRO A 250 20.09 -13.59 1.26
N ASN A 251 20.35 -12.52 2.02
CA ASN A 251 19.44 -12.02 3.05
C ASN A 251 18.60 -10.83 2.56
N THR A 252 17.41 -11.12 2.05
CA THR A 252 16.35 -10.12 1.88
C THR A 252 15.45 -10.11 3.12
N VAL A 253 15.31 -8.95 3.75
CA VAL A 253 14.47 -8.76 4.93
C VAL A 253 13.25 -7.93 4.56
N LYS A 254 12.07 -8.41 4.93
CA LYS A 254 10.82 -7.67 4.78
C LYS A 254 10.72 -6.67 5.92
N VAL A 255 10.40 -5.42 5.62
CA VAL A 255 10.42 -4.33 6.59
C VAL A 255 9.19 -3.45 6.47
N ARG A 256 8.87 -2.77 7.59
CA ARG A 256 7.93 -1.67 7.66
C ARG A 256 8.65 -0.45 8.18
N TRP A 257 8.54 0.67 7.49
CA TRP A 257 9.06 1.97 7.90
C TRP A 257 7.96 2.79 8.57
N ASP A 258 8.32 3.52 9.62
CA ASP A 258 7.54 4.62 10.18
C ASP A 258 8.00 5.92 9.52
N LEU A 259 7.14 6.47 8.67
CA LEU A 259 7.39 7.66 7.88
C LEU A 259 7.53 8.92 8.74
N THR A 260 7.10 8.93 10.01
CA THR A 260 7.32 10.11 10.85
C THR A 260 8.69 10.08 11.53
N SER A 261 9.08 8.91 12.06
CA SER A 261 10.32 8.79 12.85
C SER A 261 11.53 8.35 12.03
N GLY A 262 11.32 7.81 10.82
CA GLY A 262 12.36 7.14 10.04
C GLY A 262 12.75 5.76 10.60
N ALA A 263 12.13 5.31 11.70
CA ALA A 263 12.39 4.00 12.27
C ALA A 263 11.89 2.88 11.33
N SER A 264 12.54 1.72 11.40
CA SER A 264 12.11 0.52 10.69
C SER A 264 11.93 -0.66 11.63
N ALA A 265 11.06 -1.59 11.25
CA ALA A 265 10.86 -2.85 11.95
C ALA A 265 10.83 -4.00 10.96
N GLY A 266 11.50 -5.11 11.30
CA GLY A 266 11.40 -6.35 10.55
C GLY A 266 9.99 -6.95 10.61
N LEU A 267 9.55 -7.51 9.49
CA LEU A 267 8.32 -8.27 9.37
C LEU A 267 8.61 -9.77 9.48
N ASP A 268 7.57 -10.57 9.72
CA ASP A 268 7.69 -12.03 9.78
C ASP A 268 8.30 -12.58 8.47
N PRO A 269 9.42 -13.33 8.53
CA PRO A 269 10.08 -13.82 7.32
C PRO A 269 9.19 -14.77 6.49
N ARG A 270 8.17 -15.37 7.12
CA ARG A 270 7.24 -16.34 6.51
C ARG A 270 6.21 -15.72 5.55
N PHE A 271 6.18 -14.40 5.39
CA PHE A 271 5.46 -13.82 4.25
C PHE A 271 6.08 -14.33 2.95
N GLU A 272 5.25 -14.73 2.00
CA GLU A 272 5.74 -15.07 0.65
C GLU A 272 5.95 -13.80 -0.17
N TRP A 273 4.97 -12.89 -0.13
CA TRP A 273 5.02 -11.53 -0.66
C TRP A 273 4.24 -10.59 0.27
N LEU A 274 4.40 -9.29 0.08
CA LEU A 274 3.67 -8.23 0.78
C LEU A 274 2.71 -7.57 -0.22
N THR A 275 1.51 -7.19 0.22
CA THR A 275 0.53 -6.54 -0.66
C THR A 275 0.06 -5.19 -0.16
N ASP A 276 -0.12 -5.02 1.16
CA ASP A 276 -0.69 -3.78 1.70
C ASP A 276 -0.34 -3.55 3.18
N VAL A 277 -0.50 -2.31 3.65
CA VAL A 277 -0.38 -1.88 5.05
C VAL A 277 -1.50 -0.92 5.40
N ASN A 278 -2.04 -0.96 6.63
CA ASN A 278 -3.00 0.04 7.10
C ASN A 278 -2.35 1.14 7.96
N ARG A 279 -3.11 2.15 8.39
CA ARG A 279 -2.61 3.26 9.22
C ARG A 279 -2.03 2.84 10.57
N HIS A 280 -2.29 1.61 11.02
CA HIS A 280 -1.82 1.05 12.28
C HIS A 280 -0.54 0.24 12.11
N GLY A 281 -0.03 0.15 10.88
CA GLY A 281 1.18 -0.55 10.52
C GLY A 281 0.99 -2.06 10.47
N VAL A 282 -0.25 -2.52 10.32
CA VAL A 282 -0.55 -3.94 10.11
C VAL A 282 -0.38 -4.22 8.63
N VAL A 283 0.47 -5.19 8.31
CA VAL A 283 0.84 -5.56 6.94
C VAL A 283 0.17 -6.87 6.57
N VAL A 284 -0.34 -6.97 5.35
CA VAL A 284 -0.90 -8.20 4.77
C VAL A 284 -0.12 -8.65 3.54
N GLY A 285 -0.24 -9.93 3.23
CA GLY A 285 0.34 -10.52 2.03
C GLY A 285 0.29 -12.03 2.07
N GLY A 286 0.12 -12.65 0.89
CA GLY A 286 -0.16 -14.08 0.79
C GLY A 286 -1.34 -14.46 1.66
N ASN A 287 -1.17 -15.43 2.56
CA ASN A 287 -2.19 -15.84 3.51
C ASN A 287 -1.95 -15.34 4.94
N ARG A 288 -1.23 -14.22 5.11
CA ARG A 288 -0.80 -13.74 6.42
C ARG A 288 -1.15 -12.28 6.67
N ILE A 289 -1.27 -11.98 7.96
CA ILE A 289 -1.33 -10.63 8.52
C ILE A 289 -0.28 -10.51 9.62
N SER A 290 0.40 -9.37 9.73
CA SER A 290 1.48 -9.18 10.70
C SER A 290 1.52 -7.77 11.26
N ARG A 291 1.92 -7.67 12.53
CA ARG A 291 2.32 -6.41 13.15
C ARG A 291 3.71 -6.61 13.76
N GLY A 292 4.74 -6.18 13.05
CA GLY A 292 6.14 -6.49 13.39
C GLY A 292 6.52 -7.91 13.01
N ALA A 293 7.30 -8.58 13.86
CA ALA A 293 7.89 -9.90 13.57
C ALA A 293 6.95 -11.10 13.75
N SER A 294 5.74 -10.89 14.28
CA SER A 294 4.76 -11.96 14.52
C SER A 294 3.60 -11.86 13.53
N SER A 295 3.34 -12.94 12.79
CA SER A 295 2.18 -13.05 11.89
C SER A 295 1.16 -14.11 12.32
N VAL A 296 -0.07 -13.91 11.84
CA VAL A 296 -1.19 -14.86 11.92
C VAL A 296 -1.53 -15.33 10.51
N VAL A 297 -1.84 -16.62 10.36
CA VAL A 297 -2.33 -17.19 9.10
C VAL A 297 -3.84 -16.95 9.01
N LEU A 298 -4.29 -16.40 7.89
CA LEU A 298 -5.70 -16.18 7.61
C LEU A 298 -6.45 -17.51 7.46
N THR A 299 -7.68 -17.53 7.96
CA THR A 299 -8.59 -18.67 7.78
C THR A 299 -8.75 -18.97 6.28
N GLY A 300 -8.53 -20.23 5.90
CA GLY A 300 -8.44 -20.68 4.50
C GLY A 300 -7.06 -21.18 4.09
N GLY A 301 -6.02 -20.89 4.87
CA GLY A 301 -4.69 -21.48 4.71
C GLY A 301 -4.05 -21.12 3.37
N VAL A 302 -3.57 -22.10 2.60
CA VAL A 302 -2.90 -21.86 1.30
C VAL A 302 -3.88 -21.61 0.15
N SER A 303 -5.18 -21.84 0.37
CA SER A 303 -6.22 -21.60 -0.64
C SER A 303 -6.68 -20.15 -0.69
N VAL A 304 -6.05 -19.24 0.04
CA VAL A 304 -6.43 -17.82 0.09
C VAL A 304 -5.26 -16.89 -0.18
N GLY A 305 -5.55 -15.71 -0.69
CA GLY A 305 -4.61 -14.61 -0.81
C GLY A 305 -5.25 -13.30 -0.36
N ALA A 306 -4.61 -12.59 0.55
CA ALA A 306 -4.93 -11.23 0.93
C ALA A 306 -4.32 -10.24 -0.06
N ASN A 307 -5.12 -9.25 -0.43
CA ASN A 307 -4.72 -8.18 -1.34
C ASN A 307 -4.63 -6.85 -0.60
N ALA A 308 -5.62 -6.49 0.22
CA ALA A 308 -5.67 -5.19 0.90
C ALA A 308 -6.26 -5.28 2.32
N ILE A 309 -5.97 -4.27 3.16
CA ILE A 309 -6.39 -4.17 4.56
C ILE A 309 -6.85 -2.75 4.93
N SER A 310 -8.03 -2.65 5.54
CA SER A 310 -8.56 -1.39 6.07
C SER A 310 -8.05 -1.07 7.48
N ASP A 311 -8.32 0.14 7.96
CA ASP A 311 -7.91 0.58 9.30
C ASP A 311 -8.69 -0.12 10.42
N ASN A 312 -9.91 -0.57 10.15
CA ASN A 312 -10.72 -1.35 11.09
C ASN A 312 -10.43 -2.87 11.04
N GLY A 313 -9.34 -3.28 10.39
CA GLY A 313 -8.86 -4.66 10.39
C GLY A 313 -9.63 -5.60 9.46
N ILE A 314 -10.41 -5.06 8.52
CA ILE A 314 -11.02 -5.87 7.46
C ILE A 314 -9.96 -6.12 6.39
N VAL A 315 -9.71 -7.39 6.10
CA VAL A 315 -8.82 -7.81 5.01
C VAL A 315 -9.69 -8.27 3.85
N VAL A 316 -9.30 -7.95 2.62
CA VAL A 316 -9.97 -8.45 1.40
C VAL A 316 -8.98 -9.21 0.52
N GLY A 317 -9.53 -10.07 -0.33
CA GLY A 317 -8.71 -10.88 -1.22
C GLY A 317 -9.54 -11.91 -1.97
N PHE A 318 -8.94 -13.07 -2.17
CA PHE A 318 -9.56 -14.18 -2.90
C PHE A 318 -9.41 -15.53 -2.19
N HIS A 319 -10.32 -16.45 -2.52
CA HIS A 319 -10.24 -17.87 -2.22
C HIS A 319 -10.17 -18.67 -3.52
N ARG A 320 -9.18 -19.56 -3.62
CA ARG A 320 -8.93 -20.51 -4.71
C ARG A 320 -9.59 -21.85 -4.38
N GLY A 321 -10.82 -22.04 -4.89
CA GLY A 321 -11.52 -23.32 -4.89
C GLY A 321 -11.60 -23.91 -6.30
N THR A 322 -12.77 -24.44 -6.67
CA THR A 322 -13.09 -24.78 -8.08
C THR A 322 -13.09 -23.55 -8.99
N ARG A 323 -13.26 -22.37 -8.40
CA ARG A 323 -13.13 -21.04 -9.01
C ARG A 323 -12.42 -20.09 -8.04
N VAL A 324 -11.88 -19.00 -8.57
CA VAL A 324 -11.39 -17.89 -7.73
C VAL A 324 -12.58 -17.03 -7.37
N SER A 325 -12.79 -16.82 -6.07
CA SER A 325 -13.93 -16.06 -5.52
C SER A 325 -13.46 -14.98 -4.55
N PRO A 326 -14.13 -13.82 -4.52
CA PRO A 326 -13.77 -12.72 -3.64
C PRO A 326 -14.21 -13.01 -2.21
N VAL A 327 -13.36 -12.68 -1.25
CA VAL A 327 -13.61 -12.93 0.17
C VAL A 327 -13.15 -11.74 1.01
N ARG A 328 -13.65 -11.69 2.25
CA ARG A 328 -13.16 -10.79 3.29
C ARG A 328 -12.93 -11.52 4.60
N TRP A 329 -12.00 -11.03 5.40
CA TRP A 329 -11.78 -11.44 6.78
C TRP A 329 -12.13 -10.30 7.73
N THR A 330 -12.74 -10.65 8.86
CA THR A 330 -13.10 -9.69 9.92
C THR A 330 -12.70 -10.22 11.28
N GLY A 331 -12.40 -9.33 12.23
CA GLY A 331 -11.96 -9.72 13.57
C GLY A 331 -10.52 -10.23 13.62
N CYS A 332 -9.73 -9.84 12.62
CA CYS A 332 -8.30 -9.66 12.74
C CYS A 332 -8.03 -8.36 13.54
#